data_AF-A0A949APJ3-F1
#
_entry.id   AF-A0A949APJ3-F1
#
_cell.length_a   1.000
_cell.length_b   1.000
_cell.length_c   1.000
_cell.angle_alpha   90.00
_cell.angle_beta   90.00
_cell.angle_gamma   90.00
#
_symmetry.space_group_name_H-M   'P 1'
#
loop_
_entity.id
_entity.type
_entity.pdbx_description
1 polymer ?
#
loop_
_entity_poly.entity_id
_entity_poly.type
_entity_poly.pdbx_seq_one_letter_code
_entity_poly.pdbx_strand_id
1 'polypeptide(L)'
;MAQLISSDFQCRRRIAGQTSLTAILLFCLLAAGAAWAATAQAQARPLVQPGAIRTVPDAAYYETLATLITNATRRIDLAMFLFKTSPAGNNRPAGLARELVAARQRGVAVRVILEYSGHDHTLNRANQETAELLKKGGVAVFFDSPNRTSHAKLAVIDRRYCLVGSHNLTQSALKHNHELSLLLDNPQLAEEILAYLETILQ
;
A
#
# COMPACT_ATOMS: atom_id res chain seq x y z
N MET A 1 -43.06 -54.70 -48.33
CA MET A 1 -44.36 -54.46 -48.98
C MET A 1 -44.69 -52.97 -48.89
N ALA A 2 -44.90 -52.35 -50.06
CA ALA A 2 -45.62 -51.09 -50.34
C ALA A 2 -45.18 -49.80 -49.58
N GLN A 3 -45.13 -48.60 -50.16
CA GLN A 3 -45.48 -48.12 -51.50
C GLN A 3 -44.87 -46.72 -51.70
N LEU A 4 -44.66 -46.41 -52.96
CA LEU A 4 -44.16 -45.19 -53.57
C LEU A 4 -45.24 -44.08 -53.69
N ILE A 5 -44.74 -42.83 -53.77
CA ILE A 5 -45.22 -41.68 -54.59
C ILE A 5 -46.51 -40.93 -54.21
N SER A 6 -46.39 -39.61 -54.00
CA SER A 6 -46.96 -38.52 -54.86
C SER A 6 -46.67 -37.17 -54.18
N SER A 7 -45.81 -36.30 -54.71
CA SER A 7 -46.07 -35.25 -55.72
C SER A 7 -47.43 -34.57 -55.58
N ASP A 8 -47.47 -33.32 -55.07
CA ASP A 8 -48.20 -32.27 -55.78
C ASP A 8 -47.92 -30.83 -55.30
N PHE A 9 -47.86 -29.97 -56.32
CA PHE A 9 -48.19 -28.55 -56.36
C PHE A 9 -47.38 -27.50 -55.58
N GLN A 10 -46.50 -26.85 -56.36
CA GLN A 10 -46.57 -25.42 -56.68
C GLN A 10 -47.08 -24.43 -55.61
N CYS A 11 -46.20 -23.53 -55.16
CA CYS A 11 -46.37 -22.10 -55.41
C CYS A 11 -45.10 -21.35 -54.96
N ARG A 12 -44.23 -21.01 -55.92
CA ARG A 12 -43.19 -20.00 -55.71
C ARG A 12 -43.88 -18.63 -55.62
N ARG A 13 -44.04 -18.09 -54.41
CA ARG A 13 -44.09 -16.64 -54.22
C ARG A 13 -42.78 -16.18 -53.61
N ARG A 14 -41.97 -15.50 -54.44
CA ARG A 14 -40.84 -14.67 -54.05
C ARG A 14 -41.33 -13.66 -53.01
N ILE A 15 -40.90 -13.81 -51.76
CA ILE A 15 -40.77 -12.68 -50.84
C ILE A 15 -39.30 -12.29 -50.93
N ALA A 16 -39.00 -11.37 -51.84
CA ALA A 16 -37.73 -10.66 -51.81
C ALA A 16 -37.70 -9.88 -50.50
N GLY A 17 -36.90 -10.34 -49.55
CA GLY A 17 -36.67 -9.66 -48.28
C GLY A 17 -36.00 -8.32 -48.55
N GLN A 18 -36.79 -7.26 -48.69
CA GLN A 18 -36.32 -5.89 -48.55
C GLN A 18 -35.87 -5.71 -47.10
N THR A 19 -34.62 -6.05 -46.82
CA THR A 19 -33.94 -5.48 -45.66
C THR A 19 -33.83 -3.98 -45.95
N SER A 20 -34.66 -3.18 -45.30
CA SER A 20 -34.63 -1.73 -45.50
C SER A 20 -33.26 -1.21 -45.07
N LEU A 21 -32.70 -0.25 -45.81
CA LEU A 21 -31.44 0.42 -45.47
C LEU A 21 -31.43 0.92 -44.02
N THR A 22 -32.61 1.26 -43.47
CA THR A 22 -32.81 1.63 -42.07
C THR A 22 -32.51 0.49 -41.09
N ALA A 23 -32.88 -0.76 -41.39
CA ALA A 23 -32.58 -1.90 -40.52
C ALA A 23 -31.07 -2.22 -40.49
N ILE A 24 -30.37 -2.04 -41.62
CA ILE A 24 -28.92 -2.20 -41.70
C ILE A 24 -28.21 -1.08 -40.92
N LEU A 25 -28.63 0.17 -41.09
CA LEU A 25 -28.09 1.32 -40.34
C LEU A 25 -28.29 1.19 -38.84
N LEU A 26 -29.48 0.74 -38.40
CA LEU A 26 -29.77 0.51 -36.98
C LEU A 26 -28.91 -0.62 -36.39
N PHE A 27 -28.70 -1.70 -37.15
CA PHE A 27 -27.82 -2.80 -36.75
C PHE A 27 -26.36 -2.37 -36.66
N CYS A 28 -25.87 -1.58 -37.63
CA CYS A 28 -24.52 -1.01 -37.60
C CYS A 28 -24.31 -0.05 -36.42
N LEU A 29 -25.31 0.77 -36.07
CA LEU A 29 -25.23 1.69 -34.92
C LEU A 29 -25.24 0.92 -33.58
N LEU A 30 -26.05 -0.13 -33.45
CA LEU A 30 -26.07 -0.99 -32.25
C LEU A 30 -24.77 -1.80 -32.10
N ALA A 31 -24.23 -2.34 -33.20
CA ALA A 31 -22.95 -3.06 -33.19
C ALA A 31 -21.77 -2.13 -32.87
N ALA A 32 -21.77 -0.90 -33.40
CA ALA A 32 -20.76 0.11 -33.07
C ALA A 32 -20.84 0.54 -31.59
N GLY A 33 -22.05 0.71 -31.05
CA GLY A 33 -22.27 1.01 -29.63
C GLY A 33 -21.80 -0.12 -28.69
N ALA A 34 -22.04 -1.38 -29.07
CA ALA A 34 -21.56 -2.55 -28.31
C ALA A 34 -20.03 -2.69 -28.36
N ALA A 35 -19.39 -2.38 -29.50
CA ALA A 35 -17.94 -2.39 -29.63
C ALA A 35 -17.26 -1.24 -28.84
N TRP A 36 -17.91 -0.08 -28.75
CA TRP A 36 -17.43 1.05 -27.94
C TRP A 36 -17.62 0.79 -26.43
N ALA A 37 -18.74 0.17 -26.03
CA ALA A 37 -18.96 -0.26 -24.66
C ALA A 37 -17.96 -1.35 -24.21
N ALA A 38 -17.56 -2.26 -25.10
CA ALA A 38 -16.57 -3.29 -24.80
C ALA A 38 -15.12 -2.76 -24.72
N THR A 39 -14.81 -1.64 -25.38
CA THR A 39 -13.48 -1.00 -25.35
C THR A 39 -13.32 0.02 -24.23
N ALA A 40 -14.42 0.55 -23.68
CA ALA A 40 -14.41 1.54 -22.61
C ALA A 40 -14.13 0.98 -21.19
N GLN A 41 -13.98 -0.34 -21.02
CA GLN A 41 -13.97 -0.95 -19.68
C GLN A 41 -12.91 -2.02 -19.44
N ALA A 42 -11.77 -1.96 -20.15
CA ALA A 42 -10.54 -2.51 -19.61
C ALA A 42 -9.89 -1.41 -18.74
N GLN A 43 -10.33 -1.27 -17.48
CA GLN A 43 -9.53 -0.53 -16.50
C GLN A 43 -8.14 -1.17 -16.53
N ALA A 44 -7.13 -0.41 -16.97
CA ALA A 44 -5.75 -0.86 -16.98
C ALA A 44 -5.44 -1.42 -15.60
N ARG A 45 -5.15 -2.73 -15.52
CA ARG A 45 -4.79 -3.33 -14.23
C ARG A 45 -3.59 -2.54 -13.71
N PRO A 46 -3.61 -2.09 -12.44
CA PRO A 46 -2.45 -1.45 -11.88
C PRO A 46 -1.25 -2.38 -12.04
N LEU A 47 -0.20 -1.89 -12.68
CA LEU A 47 1.02 -2.65 -12.86
C LEU A 47 1.63 -2.87 -11.49
N VAL A 48 1.75 -4.13 -11.09
CA VAL A 48 2.42 -4.53 -9.85
C VAL A 48 3.64 -5.35 -10.19
N GLN A 49 4.76 -5.06 -9.52
CA GLN A 49 5.96 -5.89 -9.63
C GLN A 49 5.86 -7.06 -8.63
N PRO A 50 6.17 -8.30 -9.05
CA PRO A 50 6.22 -9.42 -8.11
C PRO A 50 7.34 -9.22 -7.08
N GLY A 51 7.09 -9.59 -5.84
CA GLY A 51 8.06 -9.57 -4.74
C GLY A 51 7.68 -10.59 -3.67
N ALA A 52 8.65 -11.00 -2.84
CA ALA A 52 8.33 -11.87 -1.71
C ALA A 52 7.56 -11.05 -0.67
N ILE A 53 6.37 -11.52 -0.32
CA ILE A 53 5.46 -10.85 0.59
C ILE A 53 4.97 -11.83 1.65
N ARG A 54 4.90 -11.37 2.90
CA ARG A 54 4.20 -12.08 3.97
C ARG A 54 3.45 -11.11 4.87
N THR A 55 2.40 -11.61 5.49
CA THR A 55 1.71 -10.89 6.56
C THR A 55 2.56 -10.86 7.82
N VAL A 56 2.33 -9.81 8.60
CA VAL A 56 2.91 -9.56 9.91
C VAL A 56 1.77 -9.12 10.83
N PRO A 57 1.03 -10.07 11.43
CA PRO A 57 -0.12 -9.76 12.26
C PRO A 57 0.29 -9.40 13.69
N ASP A 58 -0.45 -8.47 14.29
CA ASP A 58 -0.47 -8.19 15.72
C ASP A 58 0.95 -8.07 16.34
N ALA A 59 1.17 -8.76 17.46
CA ALA A 59 2.44 -8.73 18.19
C ALA A 59 3.67 -9.17 17.38
N ALA A 60 3.51 -9.88 16.26
CA ALA A 60 4.63 -10.30 15.40
C ALA A 60 5.33 -9.11 14.72
N TYR A 61 4.67 -7.95 14.63
CA TYR A 61 5.25 -6.73 14.06
C TYR A 61 6.45 -6.26 14.85
N TYR A 62 6.36 -6.25 16.18
CA TYR A 62 7.46 -5.82 17.04
C TYR A 62 8.72 -6.65 16.80
N GLU A 63 8.62 -7.99 16.84
CA GLU A 63 9.77 -8.88 16.65
C GLU A 63 10.34 -8.76 15.23
N THR A 64 9.47 -8.62 14.23
CA THR A 64 9.90 -8.46 12.82
C THR A 64 10.67 -7.15 12.63
N LEU A 65 10.12 -6.02 13.09
CA LEU A 65 10.76 -4.72 12.95
C LEU A 65 12.06 -4.64 13.77
N ALA A 66 12.06 -5.15 15.01
CA ALA A 66 13.26 -5.20 15.85
C ALA A 66 14.37 -5.99 15.16
N THR A 67 14.06 -7.19 14.66
CA THR A 67 15.03 -8.04 13.93
C THR A 67 15.61 -7.30 12.72
N LEU A 68 14.78 -6.61 11.93
CA LEU A 68 15.26 -5.86 10.78
C LEU A 68 16.16 -4.68 11.18
N ILE A 69 15.80 -3.94 12.23
CA ILE A 69 16.62 -2.81 12.74
C ILE A 69 17.97 -3.31 13.28
N THR A 70 17.98 -4.40 14.04
CA THR A 70 19.20 -4.97 14.61
C THR A 70 20.14 -5.47 13.51
N ASN A 71 19.61 -6.05 12.43
CA ASN A 71 20.40 -6.57 11.31
C ASN A 71 20.69 -5.55 10.19
N ALA A 72 20.13 -4.33 10.27
CA ALA A 72 20.36 -3.30 9.27
C ALA A 72 21.85 -2.94 9.16
N THR A 73 22.33 -2.80 7.93
CA THR A 73 23.75 -2.59 7.62
C THR A 73 24.06 -1.23 7.00
N ARG A 74 23.09 -0.60 6.33
CA ARG A 74 23.31 0.63 5.55
C ARG A 74 22.36 1.75 5.97
N ARG A 75 21.06 1.50 5.96
CA ARG A 75 20.06 2.57 6.11
C ARG A 75 18.73 2.09 6.68
N ILE A 76 18.12 2.92 7.50
CA ILE A 76 16.77 2.76 8.04
C ILE A 76 16.01 4.07 7.81
N ASP A 77 14.87 3.99 7.13
CA ASP A 77 13.91 5.08 7.01
C ASP A 77 12.60 4.65 7.66
N LEU A 78 12.14 5.39 8.66
CA LEU A 78 10.90 5.14 9.37
C LEU A 78 10.01 6.38 9.26
N ALA A 79 8.78 6.22 8.77
CA ALA A 79 7.75 7.24 8.81
C ALA A 79 6.58 6.75 9.66
N MET A 80 6.22 7.51 10.68
CA MET A 80 5.29 7.04 11.70
C MET A 80 4.33 8.13 12.15
N PHE A 81 3.04 7.87 12.01
CA PHE A 81 1.97 8.73 12.50
C PHE A 81 2.05 8.91 14.02
N LEU A 82 2.21 7.81 14.77
CA LEU A 82 2.38 7.90 16.22
C LEU A 82 3.47 6.95 16.71
N PHE A 83 4.51 7.54 17.30
CA PHE A 83 5.58 6.83 17.99
C PHE A 83 5.63 7.28 19.45
N LYS A 84 4.94 6.51 20.32
CA LYS A 84 4.76 6.87 21.73
C LYS A 84 5.60 5.99 22.64
N THR A 85 6.73 6.54 23.10
CA THR A 85 7.60 5.90 24.09
C THR A 85 7.12 6.17 25.52
N SER A 86 7.59 5.36 26.47
CA SER A 86 7.35 5.54 27.91
C SER A 86 8.55 4.98 28.69
N PRO A 87 8.90 5.55 29.86
CA PRO A 87 10.00 5.06 30.68
C PRO A 87 9.77 3.67 31.31
N ALA A 88 8.57 3.10 31.19
CA ALA A 88 8.29 1.76 31.69
C ALA A 88 9.20 0.70 31.04
N GLY A 89 9.83 -0.15 31.85
CA GLY A 89 10.84 -1.12 31.38
C GLY A 89 10.35 -2.12 30.31
N ASN A 90 9.04 -2.37 30.23
CA ASN A 90 8.43 -3.27 29.26
C ASN A 90 7.70 -2.56 28.09
N ASN A 91 7.98 -1.28 27.87
CA ASN A 91 7.42 -0.50 26.76
C ASN A 91 8.12 -0.88 25.44
N ARG A 92 7.40 -1.58 24.56
CA ARG A 92 7.89 -2.03 23.24
C ARG A 92 8.33 -0.88 22.35
N PRO A 93 7.59 0.25 22.24
CA PRO A 93 8.06 1.41 21.49
C PRO A 93 9.41 1.94 21.99
N ALA A 94 9.61 2.04 23.31
CA ALA A 94 10.90 2.46 23.88
C ALA A 94 12.02 1.46 23.56
N GLY A 95 11.70 0.16 23.47
CA GLY A 95 12.62 -0.87 22.95
C GLY A 95 13.05 -0.58 21.52
N LEU A 96 12.10 -0.37 20.61
CA LEU A 96 12.41 -0.04 19.21
C LEU A 96 13.21 1.26 19.08
N ALA A 97 12.91 2.28 19.90
CA ALA A 97 13.66 3.52 19.91
C ALA A 97 15.13 3.31 20.30
N ARG A 98 15.40 2.44 21.29
CA ARG A 98 16.77 2.05 21.66
C ARG A 98 17.48 1.30 20.54
N GLU A 99 16.80 0.39 19.85
CA GLU A 99 17.37 -0.33 18.70
C GLU A 99 17.74 0.61 17.54
N LEU A 100 16.92 1.63 17.26
CA LEU A 100 17.23 2.66 16.27
C LEU A 100 18.47 3.47 16.65
N VAL A 101 18.58 3.86 17.92
CA VAL A 101 19.77 4.55 18.45
C VAL A 101 21.00 3.64 18.36
N ALA A 102 20.87 2.36 18.72
CA ALA A 102 21.96 1.39 18.59
C ALA A 102 22.39 1.23 17.12
N ALA A 103 21.45 1.14 16.18
CA ALA A 103 21.76 1.09 14.75
C ALA A 103 22.53 2.33 14.29
N ARG A 104 22.09 3.52 14.73
CA ARG A 104 22.78 4.77 14.45
C ARG A 104 24.22 4.77 14.96
N GLN A 105 24.44 4.27 16.18
CA GLN A 105 25.75 4.14 16.81
C GLN A 105 26.66 3.13 16.10
N ARG A 106 26.08 2.08 15.49
CA ARG A 106 26.82 1.15 14.60
C ARG A 106 27.25 1.77 13.27
N GLY A 107 26.80 2.99 12.95
CA GLY A 107 27.10 3.68 11.70
C GLY A 107 26.01 3.55 10.62
N VAL A 108 24.89 2.91 10.92
CA VAL A 108 23.73 2.86 10.01
C VAL A 108 23.13 4.27 9.88
N ALA A 109 22.79 4.68 8.66
CA ALA A 109 22.06 5.91 8.44
C ALA A 109 20.61 5.73 8.91
N VAL A 110 20.18 6.43 9.96
CA VAL A 110 18.82 6.31 10.50
C VAL A 110 18.09 7.64 10.34
N ARG A 111 16.98 7.61 9.59
CA ARG A 111 16.05 8.72 9.41
C ARG A 111 14.68 8.34 9.96
N VAL A 112 14.11 9.21 10.80
CA VAL A 112 12.75 9.05 11.33
C VAL A 112 11.93 10.29 10.98
N ILE A 113 10.75 10.10 10.42
CA ILE A 113 9.77 11.14 10.09
C ILE A 113 8.54 10.89 10.96
N LEU A 114 8.10 11.91 11.69
CA LEU A 114 6.97 11.85 12.59
C LEU A 114 5.88 12.83 12.16
N GLU A 115 4.62 12.43 12.34
CA GLU A 115 3.49 13.36 12.16
C GLU A 115 3.60 14.52 13.16
N TYR A 116 3.36 15.72 12.65
CA TYR A 116 3.06 16.91 13.42
C TYR A 116 1.69 17.46 13.01
N SER A 117 0.68 17.20 13.83
CA SER A 117 -0.69 17.60 13.55
C SER A 117 -0.91 19.09 13.85
N GLY A 118 -1.64 19.78 12.97
CA GLY A 118 -2.14 21.14 13.23
C GLY A 118 -3.21 21.22 14.33
N HIS A 119 -3.78 20.10 14.78
CA HIS A 119 -4.92 20.07 15.70
C HIS A 119 -4.83 19.06 16.86
N ASP A 120 -3.92 18.07 16.81
CA ASP A 120 -3.75 17.08 17.89
C ASP A 120 -2.47 17.32 18.71
N HIS A 121 -2.60 18.12 19.77
CA HIS A 121 -1.50 18.43 20.68
C HIS A 121 -1.02 17.22 21.50
N THR A 122 -1.86 16.21 21.69
CA THR A 122 -1.48 15.01 22.46
C THR A 122 -0.57 14.12 21.62
N LEU A 123 -0.92 13.92 20.35
CA LEU A 123 -0.06 13.27 19.37
C LEU A 123 1.29 13.99 19.25
N ASN A 124 1.26 15.32 19.08
CA ASN A 124 2.49 16.12 18.91
C ASN A 124 3.42 15.96 20.11
N ARG A 125 2.89 16.03 21.34
CA ARG A 125 3.69 15.84 22.56
C ARG A 125 4.36 14.45 22.57
N ALA A 126 3.59 13.40 22.29
CA ALA A 126 4.13 12.04 22.29
C ALA A 126 5.24 11.85 21.23
N ASN A 127 5.02 12.35 20.02
CA ASN A 127 6.03 12.30 18.96
C ASN A 127 7.26 13.16 19.29
N GLN A 128 7.09 14.34 19.90
CA GLN A 128 8.18 15.20 20.36
C GLN A 128 9.03 14.55 21.45
N GLU A 129 8.43 13.93 22.45
CA GLU A 129 9.15 13.21 23.50
C GLU A 129 10.03 12.09 22.91
N THR A 130 9.48 11.31 21.98
CA THR A 130 10.23 10.27 21.27
C THR A 130 11.30 10.86 20.34
N ALA A 131 11.01 11.97 19.65
CA ALA A 131 11.97 12.67 18.80
C ALA A 131 13.19 13.12 19.59
N GLU A 132 12.99 13.70 20.78
CA GLU A 132 14.09 14.15 21.64
C GLU A 132 14.95 12.99 22.13
N LEU A 133 14.34 11.84 22.47
CA LEU A 133 15.09 10.62 22.80
C LEU A 133 15.97 10.17 21.62
N LEU A 134 15.39 10.10 20.41
CA LEU A 134 16.08 9.66 19.21
C LEU A 134 17.21 10.62 18.80
N LYS A 135 16.95 11.93 18.82
CA LYS A 135 17.93 12.98 18.52
C LYS A 135 19.11 12.95 19.48
N LYS A 136 18.87 12.74 20.79
CA LYS A 136 19.94 12.54 21.79
C LYS A 136 20.84 11.34 21.45
N GLY A 137 20.28 10.31 20.82
CA GLY A 137 21.02 9.16 20.30
C GLY A 137 21.68 9.37 18.93
N GLY A 138 21.61 10.58 18.36
CA GLY A 138 22.21 10.94 17.07
C GLY A 138 21.39 10.56 15.84
N VAL A 139 20.13 10.13 16.01
CA VAL A 139 19.22 9.81 14.90
C VAL A 139 18.73 11.10 14.24
N ALA A 140 18.66 11.12 12.91
CA ALA A 140 18.07 12.23 12.18
C ALA A 140 16.54 12.13 12.25
N VAL A 141 15.91 13.09 12.94
CA VAL A 141 14.45 13.10 13.14
C VAL A 141 13.85 14.36 12.52
N PHE A 142 12.79 14.16 11.73
CA PHE A 142 12.04 15.20 11.04
C PHE A 142 10.56 15.12 11.43
N PHE A 143 9.87 16.25 11.30
CA PHE A 143 8.42 16.33 11.39
C PHE A 143 7.87 16.69 10.01
N ASP A 144 6.72 16.14 9.65
CA ASP A 144 6.01 16.50 8.42
C ASP A 144 5.28 17.84 8.54
N SER A 145 4.62 18.24 7.45
CA SER A 145 3.88 19.48 7.35
C SER A 145 2.55 19.42 8.12
N PRO A 146 2.24 20.39 9.00
CA PRO A 146 0.96 20.42 9.73
C PRO A 146 -0.26 20.64 8.83
N ASN A 147 -0.05 21.00 7.56
CA ASN A 147 -1.11 21.32 6.62
C ASN A 147 -1.82 20.06 6.09
N ARG A 148 -1.17 18.90 6.17
CA ARG A 148 -1.72 17.65 5.68
C ARG A 148 -1.19 16.48 6.51
N THR A 149 -2.09 15.80 7.21
CA THR A 149 -1.78 14.62 8.01
C THR A 149 -1.16 13.50 7.17
N SER A 150 0.04 13.06 7.55
CA SER A 150 0.65 11.81 7.11
C SER A 150 0.30 10.69 8.08
N HIS A 151 -0.75 9.92 7.74
CA HIS A 151 -1.13 8.75 8.54
C HIS A 151 -0.24 7.51 8.29
N ALA A 152 1.01 7.72 7.89
CA ALA A 152 1.96 6.69 7.46
C ALA A 152 2.43 5.80 8.62
N LYS A 153 2.58 4.50 8.35
CA LYS A 153 3.26 3.53 9.22
C LYS A 153 4.16 2.68 8.34
N LEU A 154 5.29 3.28 7.97
CA LEU A 154 6.19 2.78 6.94
C LEU A 154 7.59 2.60 7.53
N ALA A 155 8.23 1.47 7.26
CA ALA A 155 9.65 1.31 7.47
C ALA A 155 10.30 0.75 6.22
N VAL A 156 11.43 1.32 5.81
CA VAL A 156 12.30 0.82 4.75
C VAL A 156 13.66 0.54 5.33
N ILE A 157 14.12 -0.70 5.21
CA ILE A 157 15.38 -1.18 5.77
C ILE A 157 16.29 -1.60 4.61
N ASP A 158 17.50 -1.05 4.60
CA ASP A 158 18.55 -1.28 3.61
C ASP A 158 18.07 -1.14 2.16
N ARG A 159 17.11 -0.23 1.91
CA ARG A 159 16.50 0.01 0.58
C ARG A 159 15.99 -1.30 -0.07
N ARG A 160 15.45 -2.21 0.73
CA ARG A 160 15.02 -3.54 0.29
C ARG A 160 13.78 -4.06 1.01
N TYR A 161 13.82 -4.06 2.34
CA TYR A 161 12.72 -4.57 3.15
C TYR A 161 11.77 -3.43 3.51
N CYS A 162 10.50 -3.62 3.17
CA CYS A 162 9.46 -2.63 3.42
C CYS A 162 8.44 -3.22 4.40
N LEU A 163 8.10 -2.47 5.44
CA LEU A 163 6.95 -2.74 6.30
C LEU A 163 5.91 -1.65 6.05
N VAL A 164 4.70 -2.06 5.73
CA VAL A 164 3.55 -1.18 5.46
C VAL A 164 2.31 -1.77 6.12
N GLY A 165 1.54 -0.98 6.85
CA GLY A 165 0.23 -1.42 7.35
C GLY A 165 -0.36 -0.50 8.43
N SER A 166 -1.05 -1.10 9.40
CA SER A 166 -1.84 -0.36 10.40
C SER A 166 -1.10 -0.05 11.72
N HIS A 167 0.00 -0.75 12.01
CA HIS A 167 0.74 -0.64 13.26
C HIS A 167 1.36 0.74 13.50
N ASN A 168 0.78 1.51 14.43
CA ASN A 168 1.51 2.60 15.08
C ASN A 168 2.57 2.04 16.05
N LEU A 169 3.59 2.82 16.38
CA LEU A 169 4.57 2.45 17.40
C LEU A 169 4.09 2.90 18.79
N THR A 170 3.02 2.25 19.25
CA THR A 170 2.45 2.43 20.59
C THR A 170 2.39 1.10 21.32
N GLN A 171 2.34 1.14 22.66
CA GLN A 171 2.23 -0.09 23.44
C GLN A 171 0.95 -0.87 23.12
N SER A 172 -0.17 -0.17 22.87
CA SER A 172 -1.44 -0.81 22.51
C SER A 172 -1.38 -1.47 21.15
N ALA A 173 -0.92 -0.77 20.11
CA ALA A 173 -0.79 -1.33 18.76
C ALA A 173 0.15 -2.55 18.73
N LEU A 174 1.27 -2.47 19.45
CA LEU A 174 2.26 -3.54 19.46
C LEU A 174 1.93 -4.72 20.39
N LYS A 175 0.86 -4.68 21.21
CA LYS A 175 0.53 -5.76 22.16
C LYS A 175 -0.93 -6.18 22.21
N HIS A 176 -1.85 -5.26 22.04
CA HIS A 176 -3.24 -5.41 22.46
C HIS A 176 -4.24 -5.24 21.31
N ASN A 177 -3.91 -4.40 20.33
CA ASN A 177 -4.78 -4.19 19.18
C ASN A 177 -4.66 -5.36 18.20
N HIS A 178 -5.73 -5.56 17.43
CA HIS A 178 -5.64 -6.29 16.17
C HIS A 178 -5.12 -5.38 15.07
N GLU A 179 -3.99 -5.76 14.49
CA GLU A 179 -3.25 -4.94 13.54
C GLU A 179 -2.68 -5.86 12.44
N LEU A 180 -2.57 -5.34 11.22
CA LEU A 180 -2.00 -6.09 10.11
C LEU A 180 -1.04 -5.21 9.32
N SER A 181 0.15 -5.74 9.12
CA SER A 181 1.14 -5.19 8.19
C SER A 181 1.65 -6.24 7.24
N LEU A 182 2.27 -5.78 6.17
CA LEU A 182 2.95 -6.61 5.18
C LEU A 182 4.44 -6.35 5.28
N LEU A 183 5.23 -7.42 5.31
CA LEU A 183 6.65 -7.36 5.03
C LEU A 183 6.85 -7.70 3.56
N LEU A 184 7.52 -6.81 2.84
CA LEU A 184 7.86 -6.99 1.45
C LEU A 184 9.39 -6.96 1.30
N ASP A 185 9.93 -7.93 0.57
CA ASP A 185 11.32 -7.92 0.09
C ASP A 185 11.29 -7.52 -1.39
N ASN A 186 11.48 -6.23 -1.65
CA ASN A 186 11.42 -5.66 -2.99
C ASN A 186 12.20 -4.33 -3.04
N PRO A 187 13.43 -4.33 -3.58
CA PRO A 187 14.25 -3.12 -3.71
C PRO A 187 13.59 -2.02 -4.54
N GLN A 188 12.88 -2.36 -5.62
CA GLN A 188 12.22 -1.37 -6.47
C GLN A 188 11.10 -0.65 -5.72
N LEU A 189 10.25 -1.41 -5.01
CA LEU A 189 9.21 -0.84 -4.16
C LEU A 189 9.80 -0.01 -3.01
N ALA A 190 10.96 -0.43 -2.46
CA ALA A 190 11.65 0.36 -1.45
C ALA A 190 12.02 1.75 -1.98
N GLU A 191 12.48 1.86 -3.23
CA GLU A 191 12.75 3.16 -3.87
C GLU A 191 11.50 3.99 -4.08
N GLU A 192 10.39 3.37 -4.49
CA GLU A 192 9.10 4.06 -4.65
C GLU A 192 8.61 4.63 -3.32
N ILE A 193 8.71 3.86 -2.23
CA ILE A 193 8.34 4.32 -0.89
C ILE A 193 9.27 5.45 -0.45
N LEU A 194 10.59 5.31 -0.65
CA LEU A 194 11.55 6.37 -0.30
C LEU A 194 11.26 7.66 -1.06
N ALA A 195 10.93 7.59 -2.35
CA ALA A 195 10.53 8.75 -3.14
C ALA A 195 9.23 9.38 -2.60
N TYR A 196 8.25 8.56 -2.21
CA TYR A 196 7.04 9.05 -1.54
C TYR A 196 7.34 9.75 -0.21
N LEU A 197 8.30 9.25 0.58
CA LEU A 197 8.70 9.89 1.84
C LEU A 197 9.31 11.30 1.64
N GLU A 198 9.87 11.60 0.47
CA GLU A 198 10.31 12.97 0.19
C GLU A 198 9.13 13.92 -0.05
N THR A 199 7.96 13.40 -0.45
CA THR A 199 6.75 14.23 -0.67
C THR A 199 6.05 14.62 0.62
N ILE A 200 6.24 13.87 1.72
CA ILE A 200 5.64 14.19 3.02
C ILE A 200 6.48 15.21 3.82
N LEU A 201 7.74 15.45 3.42
CA LEU A 201 8.63 16.42 4.06
C LEU A 201 8.48 17.85 3.51
N GLN A 202 7.61 18.06 2.52
CA GLN A 202 7.32 19.36 1.90
C GLN A 202 6.18 20.07 2.63
#